data_AF-A0AAE3FK39-F1
#
_entry.id   AF-A0AAE3FK39-F1
#
_cell.length_a   1.000
_cell.length_b   1.000
_cell.length_c   1.000
_cell.angle_alpha   90.00
_cell.angle_beta   90.00
_cell.angle_gamma   90.00
#
_symmetry.space_group_name_H-M   'P 1'
#
loop_
_entity.id
_entity.type
_entity.pdbx_description
1 polymer ?
#
loop_
_entity_poly.entity_id
_entity_poly.type
_entity_poly.pdbx_seq_one_letter_code
_entity_poly.pdbx_strand_id
1 'polypeptide(L)'
;MTPNARIYVSALWERFLPRLGTDKINVTDIPDEGMEIPITDSFSVTAVPAHFLHSPGNFHYYDKKARVYFSGDVGAAVFPPGK
;
A
#
# COMPACT_ATOMS: atom_id res chain seq x y z
N MET A 1 5.73 -2.26 18.22
CA MET A 1 6.22 -1.16 17.36
C MET A 1 7.19 -1.74 16.35
N THR A 2 7.15 -1.31 15.10
CA THR A 2 8.05 -1.76 14.02
C THR A 2 8.98 -0.60 13.62
N PRO A 3 9.95 -0.23 14.47
CA PRO A 3 10.74 0.99 14.28
C PRO A 3 11.64 0.96 13.04
N ASN A 4 11.95 -0.24 12.53
CA ASN A 4 12.81 -0.44 11.36
C ASN A 4 12.00 -0.66 10.07
N ALA A 5 10.67 -0.61 10.12
CA ALA A 5 9.85 -0.78 8.92
C ALA A 5 9.99 0.43 8.00
N ARG A 6 10.08 0.16 6.70
CA ARG A 6 9.90 1.15 5.65
C ARG A 6 8.42 1.17 5.26
N ILE A 7 7.84 2.35 5.18
CA ILE A 7 6.44 2.57 4.83
C ILE A 7 6.37 3.03 3.39
N TYR A 8 5.66 2.28 2.56
CA TYR A 8 5.38 2.68 1.19
C TYR A 8 3.98 3.28 1.13
N VAL A 9 3.85 4.46 0.53
CA VAL A 9 2.58 5.20 0.47
C VAL A 9 2.51 5.98 -0.84
N SER A 10 1.30 6.26 -1.36
CA SER A 10 1.17 7.22 -2.46
C SER A 10 1.86 8.53 -2.11
N ALA A 11 2.64 9.08 -3.05
CA ALA A 11 3.25 10.40 -2.93
C ALA A 11 2.22 11.49 -2.54
N LEU A 12 0.96 11.31 -2.94
CA LEU A 12 -0.15 12.20 -2.61
C LEU A 12 -0.37 12.33 -1.08
N TRP A 13 -0.09 11.27 -0.30
CA TRP A 13 -0.34 11.23 1.14
C TRP A 13 0.87 11.55 2.02
N GLU A 14 2.08 11.61 1.47
CA GLU A 14 3.32 11.80 2.23
C GLU A 14 3.21 12.98 3.21
N ARG A 15 2.73 14.13 2.72
CA ARG A 15 2.59 15.38 3.49
C ARG A 15 1.48 15.35 4.56
N PHE A 16 0.63 14.33 4.54
CA PHE A 16 -0.43 14.14 5.53
C PHE A 16 0.02 13.27 6.71
N LEU A 17 0.99 12.38 6.51
CA LEU A 17 1.46 11.44 7.54
C LEU A 17 2.01 12.10 8.82
N PRO A 18 2.74 13.24 8.79
CA PRO A 18 3.25 13.88 10.01
C PRO A 18 2.16 14.28 11.01
N ARG A 19 0.91 14.49 10.53
CA ARG A 19 -0.23 14.86 11.39
C ARG A 19 -0.64 13.75 12.36
N LEU A 20 -0.15 12.53 12.14
CA LEU A 20 -0.38 11.39 13.03
C LEU A 20 0.57 11.35 14.23
N GLY A 21 1.44 12.36 14.39
CA GLY A 21 2.29 12.50 15.58
C GLY A 21 3.49 11.55 15.60
N THR A 22 4.00 11.14 14.45
CA THR A 22 5.26 10.38 14.35
C THR A 22 6.36 11.25 13.77
N ASP A 23 7.38 11.51 14.60
CA ASP A 23 8.51 12.38 14.25
C ASP A 23 9.55 11.70 13.34
N LYS A 24 9.47 10.37 13.16
CA LYS A 24 10.45 9.56 12.40
C LYS A 24 9.78 8.38 11.69
N ILE A 25 9.12 8.66 10.57
CA ILE A 25 8.60 7.61 9.66
C ILE A 25 9.58 7.46 8.50
N ASN A 26 10.08 6.25 8.25
CA ASN A 26 10.88 5.95 7.06
C ASN A 26 9.93 5.71 5.87
N VAL A 27 9.50 6.79 5.22
CA VAL A 27 8.54 6.74 4.11
C VAL A 27 9.28 6.63 2.77
N THR A 28 8.70 5.87 1.85
CA THR A 28 9.09 5.83 0.45
C THR A 28 7.84 6.03 -0.39
N ASP A 29 7.87 7.05 -1.23
CA ASP A 29 6.72 7.40 -2.05
C ASP A 29 6.55 6.43 -3.22
N ILE A 30 5.31 6.07 -3.47
CA ILE A 30 4.88 5.35 -4.67
C ILE A 30 4.38 6.40 -5.67
N PRO A 31 5.00 6.48 -6.87
CA PRO A 31 4.54 7.39 -7.91
C PRO A 31 3.22 6.88 -8.51
N ASP A 32 2.45 7.76 -9.17
CA ASP A 32 1.09 7.45 -9.62
C ASP A 32 1.02 6.26 -10.60
N GLU A 33 2.07 6.03 -11.39
CA GLU A 33 2.22 4.88 -12.28
C GLU A 33 2.50 3.54 -11.58
N GLY A 34 2.72 3.56 -10.26
CA GLY A 34 3.09 2.39 -9.47
C GLY A 34 4.59 2.10 -9.51
N MET A 35 5.02 1.02 -8.85
CA MET A 35 6.43 0.64 -8.80
C MET A 35 6.62 -0.83 -8.40
N GLU A 36 7.82 -1.35 -8.61
CA GLU A 36 8.26 -2.59 -7.95
C GLU A 36 8.80 -2.26 -6.56
N ILE A 37 8.27 -2.94 -5.54
CA ILE A 37 8.68 -2.80 -4.15
C ILE A 37 9.57 -3.99 -3.78
N PRO A 38 10.88 -3.79 -3.59
CA PRO A 38 11.77 -4.87 -3.17
C PRO A 38 11.52 -5.21 -1.69
N ILE A 39 11.20 -6.47 -1.42
CA ILE A 39 11.03 -7.02 -0.06
C ILE A 39 12.31 -7.72 0.39
N THR A 40 12.95 -8.46 -0.52
CA THR A 40 14.29 -9.04 -0.37
C THR A 40 15.06 -8.91 -1.69
N ASP A 41 16.34 -9.30 -1.69
CA ASP A 41 17.18 -9.28 -2.90
C ASP A 41 16.63 -10.13 -4.07
N SER A 42 15.75 -11.09 -3.78
CA SER A 42 15.17 -12.01 -4.77
C SER A 42 13.65 -11.95 -4.87
N PHE A 43 13.01 -11.04 -4.15
CA PHE A 43 11.55 -10.96 -4.08
C PHE A 43 11.05 -9.51 -4.06
N SER A 44 10.16 -9.20 -5.00
CA SER A 44 9.46 -7.94 -5.09
C SER A 44 7.95 -8.15 -5.21
N VAL A 45 7.21 -7.11 -4.82
CA VAL A 45 5.77 -7.00 -5.03
C VAL A 45 5.52 -5.80 -5.92
N THR A 46 4.62 -5.92 -6.89
CA THR A 46 4.26 -4.80 -7.77
C THR A 46 3.14 -3.98 -7.13
N ALA A 47 3.39 -2.69 -6.88
CA ALA A 47 2.33 -1.73 -6.60
C ALA A 47 1.63 -1.34 -7.91
N VAL A 48 0.36 -1.71 -8.03
CA VAL A 48 -0.47 -1.51 -9.23
C VAL A 48 -1.40 -0.33 -8.98
N PRO A 49 -1.44 0.68 -9.87
CA PRO A 49 -2.33 1.83 -9.73
C PRO A 49 -3.79 1.41 -9.61
N ALA A 50 -4.47 1.92 -8.59
CA ALA A 50 -5.88 1.65 -8.30
C ALA A 50 -6.58 2.93 -7.81
N HIS A 51 -6.16 4.08 -8.34
CA HIS A 51 -6.67 5.39 -7.97
C HIS A 51 -8.19 5.45 -8.10
N PHE A 52 -8.81 6.13 -7.14
CA PHE A 52 -10.27 6.27 -7.01
C PHE A 52 -11.03 4.97 -6.73
N LEU A 53 -10.35 3.89 -6.33
CA LEU A 53 -10.95 2.62 -5.88
C LEU A 53 -10.66 2.30 -4.40
N HIS A 54 -11.04 3.12 -3.43
CA HIS A 54 -11.86 4.35 -3.53
C HIS A 54 -11.05 5.66 -3.39
N SER A 55 -9.85 5.57 -2.83
CA SER A 55 -8.98 6.71 -2.51
C SER A 55 -8.23 7.22 -3.76
N PRO A 56 -8.02 8.54 -3.94
CA PRO A 56 -7.31 9.09 -5.10
C PRO A 56 -5.82 8.71 -5.15
N GLY A 57 -5.20 8.39 -4.01
CA GLY A 57 -3.84 7.86 -3.94
C GLY A 57 -3.86 6.41 -3.48
N ASN A 58 -4.37 5.50 -4.32
CA ASN A 58 -4.61 4.11 -3.96
C ASN A 58 -3.86 3.15 -4.87
N PHE A 59 -3.33 2.08 -4.27
CA PHE A 59 -2.60 1.03 -4.97
C PHE A 59 -3.07 -0.35 -4.51
N HIS A 60 -3.12 -1.28 -5.45
CA HIS A 60 -3.19 -2.70 -5.18
C HIS A 60 -1.80 -3.32 -5.25
N TYR A 61 -1.66 -4.55 -4.79
CA TYR A 61 -0.35 -5.19 -4.67
C TYR A 61 -0.38 -6.60 -5.24
N TYR A 62 0.47 -6.87 -6.22
CA TYR A 62 0.53 -8.16 -6.88
C TYR A 62 1.83 -8.90 -6.53
N ASP A 63 1.67 -10.07 -5.91
CA ASP A 63 2.73 -11.04 -5.70
C ASP A 63 2.76 -12.03 -6.88
N LYS A 64 3.75 -11.88 -7.76
CA LYS A 64 3.94 -12.74 -8.95
C LYS A 64 4.30 -14.18 -8.58
N LYS A 65 4.95 -14.40 -7.44
CA LYS A 65 5.41 -15.72 -6.99
C LYS A 65 4.23 -16.52 -6.42
N ALA A 66 3.45 -15.91 -5.53
CA ALA A 66 2.27 -16.54 -4.94
C ALA A 66 1.04 -16.49 -5.87
N ARG A 67 1.06 -15.64 -6.91
CA ARG A 67 -0.09 -15.32 -7.77
C ARG A 67 -1.26 -14.77 -6.96
N VAL A 68 -0.95 -13.97 -5.94
CA VAL A 68 -1.92 -13.33 -5.05
C VAL A 68 -2.02 -11.85 -5.39
N TYR A 69 -3.25 -11.36 -5.49
CA TYR A 69 -3.55 -9.96 -5.73
C TYR A 69 -4.26 -9.38 -4.50
N PHE A 70 -3.56 -8.52 -3.76
CA PHE A 70 -4.15 -7.79 -2.65
C PHE A 70 -4.82 -6.52 -3.19
N SER A 71 -6.15 -6.55 -3.24
CA SER A 71 -7.01 -5.58 -3.90
C SER A 71 -7.50 -4.43 -3.01
N GLY A 72 -6.91 -4.22 -1.84
CA GLY A 72 -7.36 -3.18 -0.91
C GLY A 72 -8.87 -3.28 -0.63
N ASP A 73 -9.60 -2.19 -0.84
CA ASP A 73 -11.05 -2.14 -0.63
C ASP A 73 -11.86 -2.83 -1.74
N VAL A 74 -11.27 -3.05 -2.91
CA VAL A 74 -11.96 -3.73 -4.01
C VAL A 74 -12.19 -5.19 -3.62
N GLY A 75 -13.45 -5.62 -3.68
CA GLY A 75 -13.85 -6.96 -3.24
C GLY A 75 -14.22 -7.06 -1.76
N ALA A 76 -14.19 -5.95 -1.02
CA ALA A 76 -14.73 -5.90 0.33
C ALA A 76 -16.22 -6.28 0.35
N ALA A 77 -16.64 -7.03 1.36
CA ALA A 77 -18.02 -7.45 1.56
C ALA A 77 -18.43 -7.21 3.02
N VAL A 78 -19.61 -6.66 3.22
CA VAL A 78 -20.21 -6.47 4.54
C VAL A 78 -21.30 -7.52 4.71
N PHE A 79 -21.09 -8.44 5.64
CA PHE A 79 -22.09 -9.46 5.99
C PHE A 79 -22.86 -9.04 7.24
N PRO A 80 -24.18 -9.32 7.29
CA PRO A 80 -24.96 -9.08 8.50
C PRO A 80 -24.47 -9.97 9.65
N PRO A 81 -24.66 -9.56 10.92
CA PRO A 81 -24.29 -10.37 12.07
C PRO A 81 -24.91 -11.78 11.99
N GLY A 82 -24.10 -12.82 12.18
CA GLY A 82 -24.56 -14.22 12.21
C GLY A 82 -24.61 -14.93 10.86
N LYS A 83 -23.93 -14.40 9.84
CA LYS A 83 -23.58 -15.14 8.61
C LYS A 83 -22.07 -15.33 8.51
#